data_AF-A0A2L0GM60-F1
#
_entry.id   AF-A0A2L0GM60-F1
#
_cell.length_a   1.000
_cell.length_b   1.000
_cell.length_c   1.000
_cell.angle_alpha   90.00
_cell.angle_beta   90.00
_cell.angle_gamma   90.00
#
_symmetry.space_group_name_H-M   'P 1'
#
loop_
_entity.id
_entity.type
_entity.pdbx_description
1 polymer ?
#
loop_
_entity_poly.entity_id
_entity_poly.type
_entity_poly.pdbx_seq_one_letter_code
_entity_poly.pdbx_strand_id
1 'polypeptide(L)'
;MIATATELLMVGNRRGRLFVRPDGLFQFATETFNEPDEECGGYWMNDYPPSGIYSRREDAVAGLQAKLNSRADLVPTEPLDIELDVGPWEEPVLRQS
;
A
#
# COMPACT_ATOMS: atom_id res chain seq x y z
N MET A 1 -11.70 -8.33 4.41
CA MET A 1 -10.55 -9.13 4.95
C MET A 1 -9.56 -8.20 5.62
N ILE A 2 -9.05 -8.54 6.82
CA ILE A 2 -7.99 -7.75 7.49
C ILE A 2 -6.61 -8.28 7.09
N ALA A 3 -5.72 -7.38 6.70
CA ALA A 3 -4.30 -7.66 6.45
C ALA A 3 -3.43 -6.55 7.04
N THR A 4 -2.19 -6.87 7.36
CA THR A 4 -1.28 -5.92 8.01
C THR A 4 -0.39 -5.28 6.95
N ALA A 5 -0.50 -3.96 6.76
CA ALA A 5 0.45 -3.20 5.96
C ALA A 5 1.75 -3.03 6.73
N THR A 6 2.88 -3.30 6.09
CA THR A 6 4.19 -3.23 6.74
C THR A 6 5.19 -2.35 6.01
N GLU A 7 4.97 -2.11 4.72
CA GLU A 7 5.93 -1.40 3.88
C GLU A 7 5.23 -0.56 2.82
N LEU A 8 5.91 0.52 2.41
CA LEU A 8 5.38 1.52 1.51
C LEU A 8 6.36 1.82 0.36
N LEU A 9 5.84 1.95 -0.86
CA LEU A 9 6.57 2.44 -2.02
C LEU A 9 5.94 3.75 -2.50
N MET A 10 6.69 4.85 -2.48
CA MET A 10 6.21 6.16 -2.92
C MET A 10 6.72 6.49 -4.34
N VAL A 11 5.82 6.92 -5.23
CA VAL A 11 6.13 7.32 -6.62
C VAL A 11 5.28 8.53 -7.01
N GLY A 12 5.82 9.73 -6.79
CA GLY A 12 5.09 10.97 -7.05
C GLY A 12 3.79 11.05 -6.23
N ASN A 13 2.66 11.23 -6.90
CA ASN A 13 1.33 11.24 -6.29
C ASN A 13 0.70 9.84 -6.15
N ARG A 14 1.45 8.78 -6.39
CA ARG A 14 0.99 7.39 -6.21
C ARG A 14 1.82 6.71 -5.14
N ARG A 15 1.20 5.75 -4.45
CA ARG A 15 1.91 4.88 -3.52
C ARG A 15 1.43 3.45 -3.61
N GLY A 16 2.26 2.56 -3.11
CA GLY A 16 1.98 1.14 -3.00
C GLY A 16 2.16 0.68 -1.58
N ARG A 17 1.19 -0.06 -1.04
CA ARG A 17 1.31 -0.72 0.26
C ARG A 17 1.52 -2.21 0.06
N LEU A 18 2.50 -2.77 0.77
CA LEU A 18 2.67 -4.21 0.88
C LEU A 18 1.99 -4.72 2.14
N PHE A 19 1.19 -5.77 1.98
CA PHE A 19 0.42 -6.40 3.05
C PHE A 19 0.88 -7.83 3.31
N VAL A 20 0.85 -8.21 4.58
CA VAL A 20 0.91 -9.60 5.05
C VAL A 20 -0.48 -10.00 5.52
N ARG A 21 -1.01 -11.08 4.95
CA ARG A 21 -2.31 -11.63 5.32
C ARG A 21 -2.19 -12.56 6.52
N PRO A 22 -3.27 -12.82 7.26
CA PRO A 22 -3.27 -13.77 8.38
C PRO A 22 -2.89 -15.21 8.00
N ASP A 23 -3.08 -15.58 6.73
CA ASP A 23 -2.67 -16.88 6.17
C ASP A 23 -1.18 -16.95 5.78
N GLY A 24 -0.40 -15.89 6.03
CA GLY A 24 1.02 -15.80 5.71
C GLY A 24 1.31 -15.45 4.26
N LEU A 25 0.29 -15.19 3.43
CA LEU A 25 0.46 -14.77 2.04
C LEU A 25 0.67 -13.25 1.95
N PHE A 26 1.25 -12.83 0.84
CA PHE A 26 1.52 -11.42 0.54
C PHE A 26 0.54 -10.91 -0.50
N GLN A 27 0.18 -9.64 -0.38
CA GLN A 27 -0.68 -8.93 -1.31
C GLN A 27 -0.26 -7.46 -1.34
N PHE A 28 -0.56 -6.73 -2.40
CA PHE A 28 -0.29 -5.30 -2.45
C PHE A 28 -1.51 -4.53 -2.93
N ALA A 29 -1.57 -3.25 -2.59
CA ALA A 29 -2.52 -2.30 -3.16
C ALA A 29 -1.79 -1.05 -3.63
N THR A 30 -2.40 -0.33 -4.56
CA THR A 30 -1.92 0.99 -4.97
C THR A 30 -2.97 2.05 -4.64
N GLU A 31 -2.49 3.22 -4.29
CA GLU A 31 -3.31 4.38 -3.98
C GLU A 31 -2.81 5.58 -4.80
N THR A 32 -3.73 6.44 -5.19
CA THR A 32 -3.43 7.73 -5.82
C THR A 32 -3.87 8.85 -4.88
N PHE A 33 -3.02 9.85 -4.69
CA PHE A 33 -3.34 11.03 -3.91
C PHE A 33 -4.25 11.93 -4.73
N ASN A 34 -5.47 12.15 -4.20
CA ASN A 34 -6.34 13.20 -4.68
C ASN A 34 -5.96 14.48 -3.96
N GLU A 35 -5.57 15.48 -4.76
CA GLU A 35 -5.19 16.79 -4.26
C GLU A 35 -6.32 17.43 -3.46
N PRO A 36 -5.99 18.26 -2.46
CA PRO A 36 -6.98 18.98 -1.69
C PRO A 36 -7.88 19.86 -2.58
N ASP A 37 -9.16 19.91 -2.22
CA ASP A 37 -10.13 20.85 -2.77
C ASP A 37 -10.67 21.78 -1.66
N GLU A 38 -11.70 22.57 -1.97
CA GLU A 38 -12.29 23.53 -1.01
C GLU A 38 -12.91 22.85 0.23
N GLU A 39 -13.20 21.54 0.17
CA GLU A 39 -13.90 20.80 1.23
C GLU A 39 -13.02 19.73 1.90
N CYS A 40 -12.00 19.22 1.21
CA CYS A 40 -11.15 18.11 1.66
C CYS A 40 -9.66 18.47 1.65
N GLY A 41 -8.95 18.17 2.75
CA GLY A 41 -7.50 18.39 2.89
C GLY A 41 -6.59 17.45 2.08
N GLY A 42 -7.11 16.85 1.01
CA GLY A 42 -6.46 15.81 0.21
C GLY A 42 -6.53 14.44 0.88
N TYR A 43 -6.63 13.39 0.08
CA TYR A 43 -6.73 12.02 0.60
C TYR A 43 -6.21 11.00 -0.39
N TRP A 44 -5.77 9.86 0.13
CA TRP A 44 -5.36 8.72 -0.68
C TRP A 44 -6.59 7.89 -1.08
N MET A 45 -6.79 7.74 -2.38
CA MET A 45 -7.85 6.93 -2.96
C MET A 45 -7.26 5.60 -3.42
N ASN A 46 -7.91 4.50 -3.06
CA ASN A 46 -7.52 3.16 -3.49
C ASN A 46 -7.80 2.99 -4.99
N ASP A 47 -6.82 2.56 -5.77
CA ASP A 47 -6.91 2.42 -7.24
C ASP A 47 -7.73 1.17 -7.72
N TYR A 48 -8.67 0.64 -6.91
CA TYR A 48 -9.33 -0.70 -7.02
C TYR A 48 -8.53 -1.86 -6.37
N PRO A 49 -9.18 -2.99 -5.95
CA PRO A 49 -8.82 -3.73 -4.76
C PRO A 49 -7.43 -4.36 -4.83
N PRO A 50 -6.83 -4.65 -3.67
CA PRO A 50 -5.49 -5.19 -3.56
C PRO A 50 -5.28 -6.34 -4.55
N SER A 51 -4.27 -6.24 -5.39
CA SER A 51 -4.10 -7.14 -6.53
C SER A 51 -3.11 -8.26 -6.23
N GLY A 52 -3.44 -9.45 -6.72
CA GLY A 52 -2.60 -10.63 -6.60
C GLY A 52 -2.51 -11.20 -5.19
N ILE A 53 -2.29 -12.50 -5.08
CA ILE A 53 -1.93 -13.16 -3.83
C ILE A 53 -0.65 -13.92 -4.14
N TYR A 54 0.38 -13.68 -3.33
CA TYR A 54 1.73 -14.17 -3.55
C TYR A 54 2.18 -15.00 -2.36
N SER A 55 2.87 -16.11 -2.61
CA SER A 55 3.46 -16.93 -1.55
C SER A 55 4.81 -16.40 -1.08
N ARG A 56 5.42 -15.48 -1.82
CA ARG A 56 6.73 -14.87 -1.51
C ARG A 56 6.63 -13.36 -1.53
N ARG A 57 7.35 -12.73 -0.59
CA ARG A 57 7.41 -11.28 -0.47
C ARG A 57 7.99 -10.64 -1.73
N GLU A 58 9.03 -11.23 -2.29
CA GLU A 58 9.76 -10.70 -3.46
C GLU A 58 8.87 -10.62 -4.71
N ASP A 59 7.97 -11.60 -4.88
CA ASP A 59 7.04 -11.61 -6.01
C ASP A 59 5.99 -10.50 -5.88
N ALA A 60 5.50 -10.27 -4.66
CA ALA A 60 4.58 -9.16 -4.37
C ALA A 60 5.26 -7.80 -4.56
N VAL A 61 6.51 -7.66 -4.11
CA VAL A 61 7.35 -6.46 -4.32
C VAL A 61 7.56 -6.20 -5.81
N ALA A 62 7.95 -7.20 -6.59
CA ALA A 62 8.15 -7.07 -8.03
C ALA A 62 6.84 -6.69 -8.75
N GLY A 63 5.71 -7.28 -8.34
CA GLY A 63 4.39 -6.93 -8.84
C GLY A 63 4.01 -5.48 -8.55
N LEU A 64 4.26 -5.01 -7.33
CA LEU A 64 4.02 -3.63 -6.91
C LEU A 64 4.88 -2.63 -7.69
N GLN A 65 6.19 -2.90 -7.79
CA GLN A 65 7.13 -2.11 -8.58
C GLN A 65 6.73 -2.03 -10.05
N ALA A 66 6.32 -3.14 -10.66
CA ALA A 66 5.80 -3.16 -12.03
C ALA A 66 4.52 -2.34 -12.16
N LYS A 67 3.59 -2.44 -11.20
CA LYS A 67 2.30 -1.71 -11.22
C LYS A 67 2.49 -0.19 -11.10
N LEU A 68 3.50 0.25 -10.37
CA LEU A 68 3.85 1.66 -10.19
C LEU A 68 4.94 2.15 -11.15
N ASN A 69 5.40 1.29 -12.08
CA ASN A 69 6.49 1.59 -13.01
C ASN A 69 7.72 2.21 -12.32
N SER A 70 8.11 1.64 -11.19
CA SER A 70 9.20 2.14 -10.34
C SER A 70 10.06 0.98 -9.86
N ARG A 71 11.36 1.25 -9.70
CA ARG A 71 12.33 0.33 -9.08
C ARG A 71 12.84 0.83 -7.73
N ALA A 72 12.14 1.82 -7.15
CA ALA A 72 12.47 2.31 -5.81
C ALA A 72 12.33 1.18 -4.78
N ASP A 73 13.11 1.28 -3.72
CA ASP A 73 12.98 0.38 -2.58
C ASP A 73 11.73 0.71 -1.77
N LEU A 74 11.17 -0.33 -1.14
CA LEU A 74 10.09 -0.16 -0.18
C LEU A 74 10.67 0.35 1.15
N VAL A 75 9.93 1.25 1.78
CA VAL A 75 10.26 1.83 3.09
C VAL A 75 9.45 1.10 4.16
N PRO A 76 10.10 0.57 5.22
CA PRO A 76 9.40 -0.03 6.35
C PRO A 76 8.51 0.96 7.11
N THR A 77 7.35 0.50 7.55
CA THR A 77 6.37 1.26 8.32
C THR A 77 6.05 0.55 9.63
N GLU A 78 5.43 1.26 10.57
CA GLU A 78 4.77 0.61 11.69
C GLU A 78 3.64 -0.30 11.15
N PRO A 79 3.48 -1.52 11.68
CA PRO A 79 2.42 -2.41 11.25
C PRO A 79 1.05 -1.76 11.44
N LEU A 80 0.26 -1.74 10.38
CA LEU A 80 -1.08 -1.16 10.38
C LEU A 80 -2.07 -2.18 9.84
N ASP A 81 -3.00 -2.62 10.68
CA ASP A 81 -4.06 -3.53 10.28
C ASP A 81 -5.13 -2.79 9.48
N ILE A 82 -5.40 -3.29 8.28
CA ILE A 82 -6.29 -2.65 7.31
C ILE A 82 -7.34 -3.66 6.85
N GLU A 83 -8.60 -3.24 6.91
CA GLU A 83 -9.66 -3.92 6.18
C GLU A 83 -9.61 -3.53 4.70
N LEU A 84 -9.21 -4.48 3.85
CA LEU A 84 -8.90 -4.22 2.44
C LEU A 84 -10.12 -3.77 1.61
N ASP A 85 -11.33 -3.98 2.12
CA ASP A 85 -12.60 -3.68 1.46
C ASP A 85 -13.15 -2.29 1.86
N VAL A 86 -12.51 -1.59 2.81
CA VAL A 86 -13.00 -0.32 3.38
C VAL A 86 -11.91 0.73 3.28
N GLY A 87 -12.04 1.67 2.33
CA GLY A 87 -11.15 2.82 2.17
C GLY A 87 -11.89 4.16 2.37
N PRO A 88 -11.17 5.28 2.55
CA PRO A 88 -9.70 5.41 2.55
C PRO A 88 -9.04 4.81 3.80
N TRP A 89 -7.79 4.38 3.66
CA TRP A 89 -7.03 3.79 4.77
C TRP A 89 -6.24 4.83 5.54
N GLU A 90 -6.02 4.56 6.83
CA GLU A 90 -5.19 5.38 7.70
C GLU A 90 -3.76 5.54 7.15
N GLU A 91 -3.16 6.71 7.40
CA GLU A 91 -1.81 7.02 6.94
C GLU A 91 -0.79 6.13 7.69
N PRO A 92 0.12 5.44 6.98
CA PRO A 92 1.11 4.61 7.63
C PRO A 92 2.19 5.47 8.29
N VAL A 93 2.58 5.10 9.52
CA VAL A 93 3.69 5.75 10.23
C VAL A 93 5.01 5.14 9.75
N LEU A 94 5.93 5.95 9.24
CA LEU A 94 7.24 5.47 8.81
C LEU A 94 8.06 5.04 10.03
N ARG A 95 8.70 3.86 9.98
CA ARG A 95 9.66 3.47 11.02
C ARG A 95 10.90 4.35 10.89
N GLN A 96 11.22 5.10 11.94
CA GLN A 96 12.48 5.80 12.02
C GLN A 96 13.60 4.77 12.24
N SER A 97 14.57 4.75 11.32
CA SER A 97 15.78 3.93 11.40
C SER A 97 16.74 4.41 12.48
#